data_AF-A0A0M3IB63-F1
#
_entry.id   AF-A0A0M3IB63-F1
#
_cell.length_a   1.000
_cell.length_b   1.000
_cell.length_c   1.000
_cell.angle_alpha   90.00
_cell.angle_beta   90.00
_cell.angle_gamma   90.00
#
_symmetry.space_group_name_H-M   'P 1'
#
loop_
_entity.id
_entity.type
_entity.pdbx_description
1 polymer ?
#
loop_
_entity_poly.entity_id
_entity_poly.type
_entity_poly.pdbx_seq_one_letter_code
_entity_poly.pdbx_strand_id
1 'polypeptide(L)'
;MFRISRSYTSSLVRLCNRAICGTGQPVPRFYHQSPFRKFLEYFTEGEEERFSISGVSRSHAWDRLDARHWMLIYRDANASRAYALVAVLFPTAMIAVAILLLDFLHNEPNNRTSFVQKLCKDAAEMPFDRSLAVLLGDPHNDGFAQSLWRMFVSGTLLLNGRRVVHDDDCFRANNYRSFMLNQTNTPPRKFESKHRS
;
A
#
# COMPACT_ATOMS: atom_id res chain seq x y z
N MET A 1 -20.86 4.82 -56.86
CA MET A 1 -21.39 6.20 -56.86
C MET A 1 -22.68 6.20 -56.04
N PHE A 2 -22.59 6.39 -54.72
CA PHE A 2 -23.76 6.36 -53.82
C PHE A 2 -23.94 7.73 -53.17
N ARG A 3 -25.06 8.37 -53.49
CA ARG A 3 -25.50 9.68 -53.04
C ARG A 3 -26.40 9.47 -51.82
N ILE A 4 -25.91 9.72 -50.61
CA ILE A 4 -26.74 9.66 -49.40
C ILE A 4 -27.26 11.07 -49.10
N SER A 5 -28.59 11.15 -49.07
CA SER A 5 -29.42 12.31 -48.78
C SER A 5 -29.10 12.92 -47.40
N ARG A 6 -28.77 14.21 -47.35
CA ARG A 6 -28.74 15.01 -46.13
C ARG A 6 -30.18 15.38 -45.77
N SER A 7 -30.75 14.67 -44.79
CA SER A 7 -32.08 14.99 -44.27
C SER A 7 -32.01 15.94 -43.08
N TYR A 8 -32.77 17.02 -43.22
CA TYR A 8 -33.08 18.10 -42.31
C TYR A 8 -33.45 17.65 -40.88
N THR A 9 -32.52 17.72 -39.93
CA THR A 9 -32.84 17.63 -38.48
C THR A 9 -32.11 18.64 -37.61
N SER A 10 -31.29 19.55 -38.17
CA SER A 10 -30.41 20.41 -37.37
C SER A 10 -30.98 21.78 -36.97
N SER A 11 -32.17 22.17 -37.44
CA SER A 11 -32.73 23.51 -37.20
C SER A 11 -33.69 23.57 -36.01
N LEU A 12 -34.52 22.54 -35.79
CA LEU A 12 -35.49 22.53 -34.68
C LEU A 12 -34.84 22.26 -33.31
N VAL A 13 -33.78 21.45 -33.25
CA VAL A 13 -33.06 21.18 -31.99
C VAL A 13 -32.29 22.41 -31.49
N ARG A 14 -31.89 23.33 -32.39
CA ARG A 14 -31.23 24.59 -32.00
C ARG A 14 -32.18 25.65 -31.46
N LEU A 15 -33.46 25.60 -31.84
CA LEU A 15 -34.46 26.58 -31.39
C LEU A 15 -35.05 26.23 -30.01
N CYS A 16 -35.21 24.95 -29.68
CA CYS A 16 -35.67 24.55 -28.34
C CYS A 16 -34.61 24.78 -27.24
N ASN A 17 -33.31 24.68 -27.56
CA ASN A 17 -32.25 24.93 -26.57
C ASN A 17 -32.01 26.41 -26.24
N ARG A 18 -32.59 27.35 -27.01
CA ARG A 18 -32.39 28.79 -26.79
C ARG A 18 -33.51 29.43 -25.94
N ALA A 19 -34.62 28.74 -25.73
CA ALA A 19 -35.77 29.27 -24.99
C ALA A 19 -35.79 28.90 -23.50
N ILE A 20 -34.98 27.93 -23.04
CA ILE A 20 -35.06 27.38 -21.67
C ILE A 20 -33.84 27.74 -20.80
N CYS A 21 -32.75 28.29 -21.36
CA CYS A 21 -31.54 28.61 -20.59
C CYS A 21 -31.27 30.12 -20.58
N GLY A 22 -32.00 30.83 -19.71
CA GLY A 22 -31.79 32.24 -19.38
C GLY A 22 -30.85 32.49 -18.20
N THR A 23 -29.93 31.57 -17.87
CA THR A 23 -28.88 31.83 -16.86
C THR A 23 -27.54 31.27 -17.34
N GLY A 24 -26.59 32.18 -17.55
CA GLY A 24 -25.23 31.87 -17.99
C GLY A 24 -24.38 31.23 -16.90
N GLN A 25 -24.64 29.98 -16.55
CA GLN A 25 -23.69 29.16 -15.79
C GLN A 25 -23.20 27.99 -16.64
N PRO A 26 -21.87 27.77 -16.73
CA PRO A 26 -21.34 26.62 -17.44
C PRO A 26 -21.71 25.35 -16.67
N VAL A 27 -22.58 24.53 -17.25
CA VAL A 27 -22.87 23.19 -16.75
C VAL A 27 -21.56 22.37 -16.82
N PRO A 28 -21.09 21.76 -15.73
CA PRO A 28 -19.89 20.95 -15.79
C PRO A 28 -20.14 19.77 -16.73
N ARG A 29 -19.36 19.70 -17.82
CA ARG A 29 -19.34 18.55 -18.72
C ARG A 29 -19.01 17.31 -17.90
N PHE A 30 -19.88 16.31 -17.95
CA PHE A 30 -19.62 14.98 -17.42
C PHE A 30 -18.42 14.36 -18.13
N TYR A 31 -17.22 14.61 -17.61
CA TYR A 31 -16.01 13.90 -18.02
C TYR A 31 -16.04 12.51 -17.38
N HIS A 32 -15.84 11.49 -18.21
CA HIS A 32 -15.70 10.09 -17.81
C HIS A 32 -14.38 9.93 -17.01
N GLN A 33 -14.39 10.29 -15.73
CA GLN A 33 -13.22 10.15 -14.87
C GLN A 33 -13.14 8.75 -14.26
N SER A 34 -11.92 8.23 -14.11
CA SER A 34 -11.67 6.93 -13.49
C SER A 34 -12.12 6.92 -12.02
N PRO A 35 -12.68 5.79 -11.53
CA PRO A 35 -13.14 5.69 -10.14
C PRO A 35 -12.02 5.94 -9.13
N PHE A 36 -10.77 5.62 -9.48
CA PHE A 36 -9.59 5.92 -8.66
C PHE A 36 -9.32 7.42 -8.51
N ARG A 37 -9.49 8.20 -9.59
CA ARG A 37 -9.31 9.67 -9.51
C ARG A 37 -10.36 10.29 -8.60
N LYS A 38 -11.62 9.86 -8.69
CA LYS A 38 -12.69 10.32 -7.80
C LYS A 38 -12.41 10.00 -6.34
N PHE A 39 -11.88 8.80 -6.07
CA PHE A 39 -11.49 8.39 -4.73
C PHE A 39 -10.35 9.26 -4.21
N LEU A 40 -9.31 9.49 -5.01
CA LEU A 40 -8.16 10.30 -4.62
C LEU A 40 -8.54 11.78 -4.43
N GLU A 41 -9.37 12.31 -5.32
CA GLU A 41 -9.95 13.65 -5.25
C GLU A 41 -10.76 13.85 -3.97
N TYR A 42 -11.57 12.86 -3.58
CA TYR A 42 -12.32 12.87 -2.32
C TYR A 42 -11.43 12.96 -1.06
N PHE A 43 -10.21 12.41 -1.12
CA PHE A 43 -9.23 12.54 -0.03
C PHE A 43 -8.44 13.84 -0.07
N THR A 44 -8.23 14.41 -1.26
CA THR A 44 -7.43 15.63 -1.46
C THR A 44 -8.24 16.91 -1.45
N GLU A 45 -9.57 16.84 -1.51
CA GLU A 45 -10.45 18.01 -1.52
C GLU A 45 -10.29 18.81 -0.21
N GLY A 46 -9.86 20.07 -0.36
CA GLY A 46 -9.53 20.98 0.73
C GLY A 46 -10.72 21.30 1.63
N GLU A 47 -10.42 21.70 2.86
CA GLU A 47 -11.43 22.06 3.86
C GLU A 47 -12.08 23.42 3.49
N GLU A 48 -13.09 23.43 2.61
CA GLU A 48 -14.01 24.57 2.56
C GLU A 48 -14.81 24.64 3.87
N GLU A 49 -15.03 25.86 4.38
CA GLU A 49 -15.86 26.07 5.57
C GLU A 49 -17.27 25.51 5.33
N ARG A 50 -17.64 24.49 6.12
CA ARG A 50 -18.85 23.67 5.92
C ARG A 50 -20.16 24.43 6.10
N PHE A 51 -20.11 25.56 6.80
CA PHE A 51 -21.22 26.50 6.96
C PHE A 51 -20.96 27.83 6.26
N SER A 52 -20.13 27.81 5.21
CA SER A 52 -19.98 28.98 4.36
C SER A 52 -21.35 29.38 3.80
N ILE A 53 -21.65 30.67 3.86
CA ILE A 53 -22.89 31.23 3.35
C ILE A 53 -23.09 30.85 1.87
N SER A 54 -21.98 30.79 1.11
CA SER A 54 -21.94 30.34 -0.28
C SER A 54 -22.32 28.86 -0.44
N GLY A 55 -21.80 27.96 0.41
CA GLY A 55 -22.11 26.53 0.38
C GLY A 55 -23.55 26.20 0.76
N VAL A 56 -24.07 26.86 1.80
CA VAL A 56 -25.47 26.72 2.23
C VAL A 56 -26.43 27.23 1.14
N SER A 57 -26.13 28.40 0.57
CA SER A 57 -26.94 28.98 -0.51
C SER A 57 -26.94 28.11 -1.76
N ARG A 58 -25.78 27.51 -2.10
CA ARG A 58 -25.65 26.56 -3.23
C ARG A 58 -26.50 25.32 -3.02
N SER A 59 -26.50 24.77 -1.80
CA SER A 59 -27.28 23.58 -1.45
C SER A 59 -28.78 23.85 -1.47
N HIS A 60 -29.24 24.96 -0.88
CA HIS A 60 -30.64 25.38 -0.94
C HIS A 60 -31.11 25.62 -2.39
N ALA A 61 -30.29 26.26 -3.21
CA ALA A 61 -30.60 26.47 -4.63
C ALA A 61 -30.68 25.17 -5.45
N TRP A 62 -29.94 24.13 -5.05
CA TRP A 62 -29.98 22.82 -5.70
C TRP A 62 -31.29 22.09 -5.42
N ASP A 63 -31.77 22.13 -4.17
CA ASP A 63 -32.95 21.38 -3.73
C ASP A 63 -34.29 22.01 -4.20
N ARG A 64 -34.31 23.31 -4.52
CA ARG A 64 -35.51 24.05 -5.01
C ARG A 64 -36.73 23.93 -4.08
N LEU A 65 -36.50 23.79 -2.78
CA LEU A 65 -37.55 23.73 -1.76
C LEU A 65 -37.74 25.10 -1.13
N ASP A 66 -38.95 25.39 -0.66
CA ASP A 66 -39.22 26.57 0.13
C ASP A 66 -38.44 26.53 1.46
N ALA A 67 -37.91 27.68 1.86
CA ALA A 67 -37.11 27.82 3.08
C ALA A 67 -37.81 27.33 4.37
N ARG A 68 -39.15 27.22 4.37
CA ARG A 68 -39.95 26.71 5.50
C ARG A 68 -39.90 25.19 5.64
N HIS A 69 -39.61 24.47 4.57
CA HIS A 69 -39.56 23.00 4.54
C HIS A 69 -38.15 22.47 4.26
N TRP A 70 -37.19 23.37 3.98
CA TRP A 70 -35.82 22.99 3.70
C TRP A 70 -35.02 22.76 4.97
N MET A 71 -34.28 21.67 5.02
CA MET A 71 -33.41 21.30 6.14
C MET A 71 -32.05 20.84 5.60
N LEU A 72 -30.98 21.44 6.12
CA LEU A 72 -29.63 21.03 5.80
C LEU A 72 -29.22 19.86 6.70
N ILE A 73 -29.00 18.68 6.09
CA ILE A 73 -28.46 17.53 6.81
C ILE A 73 -26.94 17.63 6.85
N TYR A 74 -26.40 17.85 8.05
CA TYR A 74 -24.96 17.86 8.27
C TYR A 74 -24.39 16.44 8.22
N ARG A 75 -23.36 16.24 7.40
CA ARG A 75 -22.51 15.05 7.43
C ARG A 75 -21.09 15.49 7.78
N ASP A 76 -20.50 14.85 8.78
CA ASP A 76 -19.09 15.06 9.08
C ASP A 76 -18.23 14.43 7.99
N ALA A 77 -17.68 15.28 7.11
CA ALA A 77 -16.81 14.86 6.03
C ALA A 77 -15.53 14.20 6.56
N ASN A 78 -14.94 14.70 7.65
CA ASN A 78 -13.68 14.19 8.20
C ASN A 78 -13.88 12.81 8.83
N ALA A 79 -14.94 12.64 9.63
CA ALA A 79 -15.30 11.32 10.14
C ALA A 79 -15.57 10.36 8.99
N SER A 80 -16.33 10.77 7.96
CA SER A 80 -16.66 9.88 6.85
C SER A 80 -15.46 9.49 5.98
N ARG A 81 -14.48 10.39 5.80
CA ARG A 81 -13.19 10.09 5.15
C ARG A 81 -12.37 9.12 5.99
N ALA A 82 -12.29 9.34 7.30
CA ALA A 82 -11.59 8.44 8.21
C ALA A 82 -12.20 7.03 8.20
N TYR A 83 -13.53 6.91 8.27
CA TYR A 83 -14.21 5.62 8.15
C TYR A 83 -13.96 4.96 6.80
N ALA A 84 -13.96 5.72 5.70
CA ALA A 84 -13.63 5.19 4.39
C ALA A 84 -12.19 4.65 4.31
N LEU A 85 -11.21 5.35 4.90
CA LEU A 85 -9.83 4.87 4.97
C LEU A 85 -9.73 3.59 5.80
N VAL A 86 -10.33 3.57 6.98
CA VAL A 86 -10.31 2.40 7.86
C VAL A 86 -10.98 1.20 7.18
N ALA A 87 -12.10 1.43 6.49
CA ALA A 87 -12.81 0.37 5.76
C ALA A 87 -11.98 -0.25 4.63
N VAL A 88 -10.98 0.46 4.09
CA VAL A 88 -10.06 -0.07 3.07
C VAL A 88 -8.80 -0.65 3.71
N LEU A 89 -8.19 0.05 4.65
CA LEU A 89 -6.93 -0.33 5.29
C LEU A 89 -7.10 -1.56 6.19
N PHE A 90 -8.21 -1.68 6.90
CA PHE A 90 -8.44 -2.78 7.82
C PHE A 90 -8.53 -4.16 7.11
N PRO A 91 -9.39 -4.36 6.09
CA PRO A 91 -9.44 -5.66 5.41
C PRO A 91 -8.15 -5.96 4.65
N THR A 92 -7.51 -4.95 4.05
CA THR A 92 -6.24 -5.16 3.34
C THR A 92 -5.12 -5.58 4.28
N ALA A 93 -5.01 -4.94 5.45
CA ALA A 93 -4.06 -5.35 6.49
C ALA A 93 -4.37 -6.77 7.02
N MET A 94 -5.64 -7.09 7.24
CA MET A 94 -6.05 -8.44 7.70
C MET A 94 -5.70 -9.52 6.67
N ILE A 95 -5.89 -9.27 5.38
CA ILE A 95 -5.50 -10.21 4.32
C ILE A 95 -3.98 -10.39 4.32
N ALA A 96 -3.21 -9.30 4.41
CA ALA A 96 -1.75 -9.38 4.46
C ALA A 96 -1.28 -10.20 5.67
N VAL A 97 -1.82 -9.95 6.86
CA VAL A 97 -1.51 -10.70 8.08
C VAL A 97 -1.91 -12.17 7.95
N ALA A 98 -3.07 -12.47 7.37
CA ALA A 98 -3.51 -13.85 7.14
C ALA A 98 -2.57 -14.61 6.20
N ILE A 99 -2.10 -13.97 5.12
CA ILE A 99 -1.10 -14.55 4.21
C ILE A 99 0.19 -14.86 4.97
N LEU A 100 0.68 -13.93 5.79
CA LEU A 100 1.90 -14.14 6.60
C LEU A 100 1.72 -15.25 7.63
N LEU A 101 0.55 -15.36 8.26
CA LEU A 101 0.24 -16.42 9.23
C LEU A 101 0.12 -17.79 8.56
N LEU A 102 -0.55 -17.87 7.40
CA LEU A 102 -0.65 -19.10 6.63
C LEU A 102 0.73 -19.59 6.19
N ASP A 103 1.56 -18.66 5.70
CA ASP A 103 2.96 -18.96 5.37
C ASP A 103 3.75 -19.44 6.59
N PHE A 104 3.56 -18.82 7.75
CA PHE A 104 4.21 -19.22 8.99
C PHE A 104 3.78 -20.60 9.50
N LEU A 105 2.49 -20.93 9.41
CA LEU A 105 1.94 -22.19 9.92
C LEU A 105 2.18 -23.37 8.96
N HIS A 106 2.06 -23.14 7.66
CA HIS A 106 2.10 -24.22 6.67
C HIS A 106 3.52 -24.57 6.21
N ASN A 107 4.43 -23.59 6.19
CA ASN A 107 5.80 -23.83 5.71
C ASN A 107 6.75 -24.20 6.85
N GLU A 108 7.68 -25.10 6.57
CA GLU A 108 8.81 -25.40 7.45
C GLU A 108 9.65 -24.13 7.71
N PRO A 109 10.32 -23.99 8.87
CA PRO A 109 11.15 -22.81 9.20
C PRO A 109 12.08 -22.39 8.05
N ASN A 110 12.62 -23.38 7.35
CA ASN A 110 13.57 -23.19 6.25
C ASN A 110 12.90 -22.68 4.95
N ASN A 111 11.58 -22.81 4.79
CA ASN A 111 10.83 -22.34 3.61
C ASN A 111 9.78 -21.24 3.89
N ARG A 112 9.59 -20.83 5.15
CA ARG A 112 8.79 -19.63 5.50
C ARG A 112 9.36 -18.39 4.78
N THR A 113 8.48 -17.53 4.27
CA THR A 113 8.76 -16.20 3.70
C THR A 113 9.77 -16.16 2.56
N SER A 114 9.41 -16.72 1.40
CA SER A 114 10.21 -16.53 0.17
C SER A 114 10.37 -15.05 -0.25
N PHE A 115 9.54 -14.16 0.28
CA PHE A 115 9.62 -12.72 0.07
C PHE A 115 10.84 -12.08 0.76
N VAL A 116 11.32 -12.66 1.85
CA VAL A 116 12.49 -12.15 2.57
C VAL A 116 13.72 -12.87 2.05
N GLN A 117 14.72 -12.11 1.59
CA GLN A 117 15.98 -12.65 1.11
C GLN A 117 16.62 -13.51 2.22
N LYS A 118 16.77 -14.81 1.94
CA LYS A 118 17.44 -15.75 2.83
C LYS A 118 18.88 -15.93 2.41
N LEU A 119 19.76 -15.96 3.41
CA LEU A 119 21.20 -16.12 3.22
C LEU A 119 21.56 -17.39 2.44
N CYS A 120 20.80 -18.47 2.63
CA CYS A 120 20.99 -19.73 1.91
C CYS A 120 20.73 -19.63 0.40
N LYS A 121 19.73 -18.86 -0.03
CA LYS A 121 19.37 -18.74 -1.45
C LYS A 121 20.36 -17.83 -2.18
N ASP A 122 20.72 -16.72 -1.55
CA ASP A 122 21.62 -15.72 -2.15
C ASP A 122 23.11 -16.05 -1.93
N ALA A 123 23.40 -17.09 -1.16
CA ALA A 123 24.76 -17.62 -0.94
C ALA A 123 25.53 -17.81 -2.25
N ALA A 124 24.84 -18.32 -3.28
CA ALA A 124 25.44 -18.57 -4.58
C ALA A 124 25.84 -17.27 -5.30
N GLU A 125 25.15 -16.17 -5.00
CA GLU A 125 25.21 -14.91 -5.72
C GLU A 125 26.07 -13.85 -5.03
N MET A 126 26.42 -14.03 -3.75
CA MET A 126 27.19 -13.03 -2.99
C MET A 126 28.47 -13.57 -2.34
N PRO A 127 29.59 -12.82 -2.42
CA PRO A 127 30.78 -13.14 -1.64
C PRO A 127 30.46 -12.95 -0.16
N PHE A 128 30.53 -14.03 0.60
CA PHE A 128 30.24 -14.03 2.03
C PHE A 128 31.53 -13.73 2.81
N ASP A 129 31.59 -12.58 3.48
CA ASP A 129 32.63 -12.25 4.44
C ASP A 129 32.02 -12.09 5.83
N ARG A 130 32.36 -13.01 6.73
CA ARG A 130 31.87 -13.00 8.11
C ARG A 130 32.30 -11.75 8.89
N SER A 131 33.43 -11.14 8.51
CA SER A 131 33.97 -9.97 9.24
C SER A 131 33.11 -8.72 9.06
N LEU A 132 32.31 -8.69 7.98
CA LEU A 132 31.38 -7.63 7.63
C LEU A 132 29.95 -7.96 8.06
N ALA A 133 29.74 -9.06 8.77
CA ALA A 133 28.45 -9.47 9.30
C ALA A 133 28.15 -8.72 10.60
N VAL A 134 27.08 -7.93 10.60
CA VAL A 134 26.60 -7.23 11.80
C VAL A 134 25.21 -7.76 12.15
N LEU A 135 25.05 -8.25 13.37
CA LEU A 135 23.73 -8.62 13.90
C LEU A 135 22.94 -7.34 14.18
N LEU A 136 21.74 -7.22 13.62
CA LEU A 136 20.92 -6.01 13.76
C LEU A 136 20.12 -5.96 15.07
N GLY A 137 20.28 -6.97 15.93
CA GLY A 137 20.00 -6.89 17.37
C GLY A 137 19.78 -8.26 18.01
N ASP A 138 19.51 -8.25 19.31
CA ASP A 138 19.61 -9.44 20.17
C ASP A 138 18.31 -10.27 20.16
N PRO A 139 18.33 -11.51 19.62
CA PRO A 139 17.14 -12.35 19.54
C PRO A 139 16.55 -12.73 20.91
N HIS A 140 17.31 -12.58 22.00
CA HIS A 140 16.85 -12.95 23.34
C HIS A 140 16.23 -11.81 24.15
N ASN A 141 16.39 -10.56 23.74
CA ASN A 141 15.91 -9.39 24.48
C ASN A 141 14.82 -8.59 23.76
N ASP A 142 14.52 -8.95 22.51
CA ASP A 142 13.51 -8.25 21.72
C ASP A 142 12.08 -8.72 22.08
N GLY A 143 11.15 -7.78 22.17
CA GLY A 143 9.72 -8.10 22.26
C GLY A 143 9.21 -8.81 21.01
N PHE A 144 8.14 -9.61 21.15
CA PHE A 144 7.55 -10.39 20.06
C PHE A 144 7.28 -9.58 18.78
N ALA A 145 6.73 -8.36 18.91
CA ALA A 145 6.46 -7.49 17.78
C ALA A 145 7.74 -7.05 17.04
N GLN A 146 8.82 -6.79 17.78
CA GLN A 146 10.10 -6.37 17.22
C GLN A 146 10.82 -7.54 16.52
N SER A 147 10.66 -8.75 17.07
CA SER A 147 11.12 -10.00 16.42
C SER A 147 10.40 -10.23 15.08
N LEU A 148 9.07 -10.10 15.04
CA LEU A 148 8.31 -10.19 13.79
C LEU A 148 8.72 -9.11 12.78
N TRP A 149 8.86 -7.86 13.20
CA TRP A 149 9.29 -6.79 12.31
C TRP A 149 10.65 -7.07 11.66
N ARG A 150 11.60 -7.64 12.43
CA ARG A 150 12.91 -8.03 11.89
C ARG A 150 12.82 -9.25 10.99
N MET A 151 11.99 -10.23 11.33
CA MET A 151 11.83 -11.44 10.50
C MET A 151 11.22 -11.13 9.14
N PHE A 152 10.22 -10.24 9.07
CA PHE A 152 9.44 -9.99 7.86
C PHE A 152 9.85 -8.75 7.07
N VAL A 153 10.46 -7.74 7.71
CA VAL A 153 10.71 -6.42 7.07
C VAL A 153 12.18 -6.03 7.10
N SER A 154 12.80 -6.01 8.29
CA SER A 154 14.13 -5.40 8.46
C SER A 154 15.30 -6.37 8.22
N GLY A 155 15.09 -7.68 8.26
CA GLY A 155 16.16 -8.67 8.41
C GLY A 155 16.77 -8.66 9.81
N THR A 156 17.44 -9.76 10.18
CA THR A 156 18.11 -9.90 11.50
C THR A 156 19.63 -9.73 11.40
N LEU A 157 20.19 -9.78 10.20
CA LEU A 157 21.62 -9.68 9.93
C LEU A 157 21.86 -8.71 8.79
N LEU A 158 22.93 -7.92 8.89
CA LEU A 158 23.44 -7.08 7.82
C LEU A 158 24.74 -7.69 7.30
N LEU A 159 24.77 -8.10 6.03
CA LEU A 159 25.94 -8.64 5.34
C LEU A 159 26.25 -7.77 4.14
N ASN A 160 27.46 -7.19 4.09
CA ASN A 160 27.91 -6.35 2.98
C ASN A 160 26.88 -5.24 2.61
N GLY A 161 26.22 -4.65 3.61
CA GLY A 161 25.20 -3.63 3.42
C GLY A 161 23.80 -4.14 3.04
N ARG A 162 23.62 -5.45 2.83
CA ARG A 162 22.31 -6.08 2.55
C ARG A 162 21.71 -6.68 3.81
N ARG A 163 20.39 -6.55 3.94
CA ARG A 163 19.62 -7.08 5.07
C ARG A 163 19.14 -8.49 4.74
N VAL A 164 19.49 -9.43 5.60
CA VAL A 164 19.22 -10.85 5.41
C VAL A 164 18.68 -11.43 6.71
N VAL A 165 17.83 -12.44 6.61
CA VAL A 165 17.41 -13.22 7.79
C VAL A 165 18.52 -14.21 8.13
N HIS A 166 19.00 -14.10 9.37
CA HIS A 166 19.96 -14.99 9.98
C HIS A 166 19.37 -16.39 10.14
N ASP A 167 20.11 -17.37 9.64
CA ASP A 167 19.89 -18.80 9.83
C ASP A 167 21.27 -19.38 10.13
N ASP A 168 21.43 -19.99 11.31
CA ASP A 168 22.70 -20.47 11.83
C ASP A 168 23.34 -21.52 10.89
N ASP A 169 22.52 -22.41 10.34
CA ASP A 169 22.98 -23.49 9.46
C ASP A 169 23.43 -22.93 8.11
N CYS A 170 22.64 -22.00 7.55
CA CYS A 170 22.98 -21.30 6.31
C CYS A 170 24.24 -20.45 6.46
N PHE A 171 24.34 -19.70 7.55
CA PHE A 171 25.50 -18.84 7.83
C PHE A 171 26.76 -19.69 7.96
N ARG A 172 26.67 -20.83 8.63
CA ARG A 172 27.77 -21.79 8.78
C ARG A 172 28.17 -22.40 7.44
N ALA A 173 27.22 -22.94 6.69
CA ALA A 173 27.47 -23.56 5.38
C ALA A 173 28.17 -22.58 4.42
N ASN A 174 27.72 -21.32 4.40
CA ASN A 174 28.34 -20.28 3.59
C ASN A 174 29.76 -19.94 4.06
N ASN A 175 29.99 -19.86 5.36
CA ASN A 175 31.31 -19.65 5.91
C ASN A 175 32.31 -20.77 5.53
N TYR A 176 31.87 -22.04 5.62
CA TYR A 176 32.69 -23.17 5.15
C TYR A 176 32.94 -23.11 3.65
N ARG A 177 31.92 -22.83 2.85
CA ARG A 177 32.04 -22.73 1.39
C ARG A 177 33.00 -21.61 0.97
N SER A 178 32.86 -20.42 1.52
CA SER A 178 33.73 -19.28 1.18
C SER A 178 35.17 -19.49 1.62
N PHE A 179 35.40 -20.24 2.70
CA PHE A 179 36.74 -20.70 3.07
C PHE A 179 37.30 -21.75 2.10
N MET A 180 36.51 -22.78 1.73
CA MET A 180 36.94 -23.83 0.79
C MET A 180 37.22 -23.31 -0.63
N LEU A 181 36.50 -22.27 -1.05
CA LEU A 181 36.68 -21.63 -2.36
C LEU A 181 37.71 -20.49 -2.34
N ASN A 182 38.49 -20.33 -1.26
CA ASN A 182 39.49 -19.27 -1.08
C ASN A 182 38.93 -17.84 -1.28
N GLN A 183 37.64 -17.63 -1.04
CA GLN A 183 37.01 -16.30 -1.07
C GLN A 183 37.31 -15.52 0.22
N THR A 184 37.50 -16.23 1.33
CA THR A 184 37.87 -15.64 2.62
C THR A 184 39.02 -16.42 3.25
N ASN A 185 39.99 -15.72 3.83
CA ASN A 185 41.11 -16.35 4.56
C ASN A 185 40.75 -16.72 6.01
N THR A 186 39.56 -16.37 6.47
CA THR A 186 39.17 -16.58 7.86
C THR A 186 38.61 -17.99 8.05
N PRO A 187 39.21 -18.83 8.93
CA PRO A 187 38.75 -20.20 9.11
C PRO A 187 37.39 -20.24 9.84
N PRO A 188 36.50 -21.16 9.47
CA PRO A 188 35.25 -21.37 10.20
C PRO A 188 35.52 -21.77 11.65
N ARG A 189 34.74 -21.23 12.60
CA ARG A 189 34.89 -21.61 14.01
C ARG A 189 34.44 -23.06 14.17
N LYS A 190 35.27 -23.87 14.85
CA LYS A 190 34.86 -25.21 15.29
C LYS A 190 33.75 -25.05 16.33
N PHE A 191 32.67 -25.80 16.14
CA PHE A 191 31.60 -25.86 17.13
C PHE A 191 32.10 -26.67 18.32
N GLU A 192 32.34 -26.01 19.45
CA GLU A 192 32.41 -26.71 20.72
C GLU A 192 30.97 -26.98 21.16
N SER A 193 30.51 -28.21 20.97
CA SER A 193 29.26 -28.66 21.57
C SER A 193 29.43 -28.58 23.08
N LYS A 194 28.95 -27.50 23.68
CA LYS A 194 28.82 -27.41 25.12
C LYS A 194 27.77 -28.46 25.51
N HIS A 195 28.22 -29.67 25.84
CA HIS A 195 27.38 -30.69 26.46
C HIS A 195 26.78 -30.03 27.70
N ARG A 196 25.50 -29.64 27.63
CA ARG A 196 24.71 -29.37 28.83
C ARG A 196 24.50 -30.73 29.50
N SER A 197 25.38 -31.06 30.43
CA SER A 197 25.11 -32.01 31.51
C SER A 197 24.11 -31.40 32.49
#